data_AF-A0A143TRT6-F1
#
_entry.id   AF-A0A143TRT6-F1
#
_cell.length_a   1.000
_cell.length_b   1.000
_cell.length_c   1.000
_cell.angle_alpha   90.00
_cell.angle_beta   90.00
_cell.angle_gamma   90.00
#
_symmetry.space_group_name_H-M   'P 1'
#
loop_
_entity.id
_entity.type
_entity.pdbx_description
1 polymer ?
#
loop_
_entity_poly.entity_id
_entity_poly.type
_entity_poly.pdbx_seq_one_letter_code
_entity_poly.pdbx_strand_id
1 'polypeptide(L)' 'FLEPLELCYRSLYACGDKTIADGSLLDFLRQVSTFGLSLVKLDIRQE' A
#
# COMPACT_ATOMS: atom_id res chain seq x y z
N PHE A 1 -6.22 2.65 -7.12
CA PHE A 1 -6.17 1.40 -6.31
C PHE A 1 -5.82 1.67 -4.85
N LEU A 2 -4.86 2.57 -4.55
CA LEU A 2 -4.47 2.88 -3.17
C LEU A 2 -5.42 3.83 -2.43
N GLU A 3 -6.13 4.70 -3.14
CA GLU A 3 -7.05 5.70 -2.56
C GLU A 3 -7.95 5.19 -1.41
N PRO A 4 -8.68 4.07 -1.52
CA PRO A 4 -9.50 3.58 -0.41
C PRO A 4 -8.68 3.14 0.81
N LEU A 5 -7.49 2.57 0.61
CA LEU A 5 -6.61 2.13 1.70
C LEU A 5 -5.98 3.32 2.42
N GLU A 6 -5.60 4.35 1.66
CA GLU A 6 -5.10 5.61 2.21
C GLU A 6 -6.19 6.34 3.01
N LEU A 7 -7.43 6.32 2.52
CA LEU A 7 -8.58 6.87 3.25
C LEU A 7 -8.79 6.14 4.60
N CYS A 8 -8.79 4.81 4.59
CA CYS A 8 -8.89 4.01 5.82
C CYS A 8 -7.73 4.32 6.79
N TYR A 9 -6.50 4.41 6.30
CA TYR A 9 -5.33 4.71 7.12
C TYR A 9 -5.44 6.09 7.77
N ARG A 10 -5.81 7.12 6.98
CA ARG A 10 -6.01 8.48 7.49
C ARG A 10 -7.15 8.56 8.51
N SER A 11 -8.25 7.83 8.27
CA SER A 11 -9.39 7.75 9.20
C SER A 11 -8.96 7.18 10.56
N LEU A 12 -8.29 6.03 10.57
CA LEU A 12 -7.78 5.40 11.80
C LEU A 12 -6.79 6.32 12.52
N TYR A 13 -5.89 6.97 11.79
CA TYR A 13 -4.94 7.91 12.37
C TYR A 13 -5.64 9.12 13.01
N ALA A 14 -6.68 9.66 12.35
CA ALA A 14 -7.46 10.79 12.86
C ALA A 14 -8.29 10.45 14.10
N CYS A 15 -8.76 9.21 14.21
CA CYS A 15 -9.51 8.72 15.38
C CYS A 15 -8.61 8.31 16.57
N GLY A 16 -7.27 8.36 16.41
CA GLY A 16 -6.32 7.94 17.44
C GLY A 16 -5.96 6.46 17.42
N ASP A 17 -6.49 5.69 16.47
CA ASP A 17 -6.27 4.25 16.29
C ASP A 17 -4.97 3.94 15.52
N LYS A 18 -3.90 4.69 15.82
CA LYS A 18 -2.61 4.58 15.12
C LYS A 18 -2.04 3.17 15.14
N THR A 19 -2.14 2.45 16.26
CA THR A 19 -1.65 1.08 16.37
C THR A 19 -2.33 0.13 15.37
N ILE A 20 -3.62 0.34 15.08
CA ILE A 20 -4.36 -0.44 14.08
C ILE A 20 -3.92 -0.01 12.67
N ALA A 21 -3.80 1.30 12.43
CA ALA A 21 -3.34 1.84 11.15
C ALA A 21 -1.94 1.34 10.77
N ASP A 22 -1.01 1.33 11.73
CA ASP A 22 0.39 0.95 11.57
C ASP A 22 0.63 -0.57 11.51
N GLY A 23 -0.42 -1.38 11.69
CA GLY A 23 -0.37 -2.84 11.57
C GLY A 23 -0.50 -3.32 10.12
N SER A 24 -1.34 -4.34 9.89
CA SER A 24 -1.49 -4.98 8.58
C SER A 24 -1.88 -4.02 7.45
N LEU A 25 -2.55 -2.90 7.77
CA LEU A 25 -2.91 -1.89 6.78
C LEU A 25 -1.68 -1.17 6.23
N LEU A 26 -0.75 -0.75 7.08
CA LEU A 26 0.50 -0.11 6.67
C LEU A 26 1.38 -1.08 5.87
N ASP A 27 1.43 -2.34 6.29
CA ASP A 27 2.15 -3.37 5.55
C ASP A 27 1.55 -3.60 4.16
N PHE A 28 0.23 -3.63 4.05
CA PHE A 28 -0.45 -3.77 2.76
C PHE A 28 -0.23 -2.56 1.85
N LEU A 29 -0.30 -1.32 2.39
CA LEU A 29 0.04 -0.11 1.65
C LEU A 29 1.47 -0.20 1.07
N ARG A 30 2.46 -0.59 1.89
CA ARG A 30 3.85 -0.77 1.46
C ARG A 30 3.98 -1.84 0.37
N GLN A 31 3.29 -2.97 0.50
CA GLN A 31 3.30 -4.03 -0.50
C GLN A 31 2.76 -3.54 -1.84
N VAL A 32 1.59 -2.90 -1.85
CA VAL A 32 0.98 -2.40 -3.08
C VAL A 32 1.84 -1.28 -3.71
N SER A 33 2.44 -0.40 -2.91
CA SER A 33 3.39 0.61 -3.41
C SER A 33 4.67 0.00 -3.99
N THR A 34 5.15 -1.12 -3.45
CA THR A 34 6.39 -1.78 -3.86
C THR A 34 6.18 -2.64 -5.11
N PHE A 35 5.17 -3.50 -5.09
CA PHE A 35 4.95 -4.54 -6.08
C PHE A 35 3.95 -4.12 -7.17
N GLY A 36 3.08 -3.14 -6.88
CA GLY A 36 1.97 -2.79 -7.74
C GLY A 36 1.09 -4.02 -8.05
N LEU A 37 0.50 -4.04 -9.25
CA LEU A 37 -0.31 -5.17 -9.71
C LEU A 37 0.49 -6.23 -10.47
N SER A 38 1.69 -5.88 -10.93
CA SER A 38 2.51 -6.74 -11.80
C SER A 38 3.60 -7.50 -11.05
N LEU A 39 3.79 -7.23 -9.76
CA LEU A 39 4.86 -7.71 -8.87
C LEU A 39 6.26 -7.26 -9.28
N VAL A 40 6.60 -7.44 -10.54
CA VAL A 40 7.86 -7.07 -11.15
C VAL A 40 7.60 -6.39 -12.49
N LYS A 41 8.53 -5.55 -12.91
CA LYS A 41 8.53 -5.00 -14.27
C LYS A 41 9.28 -5.97 -15.18
N LEU A 42 8.66 -6.34 -16.29
CA LEU A 42 9.32 -7.16 -17.32
C LEU A 42 10.20 -6.25 -18.17
N ASP A 43 11.51 -6.50 -18.14
CA ASP A 43 12.45 -5.87 -19.06
C ASP A 43 12.50 -6.66 -20.38
N ILE A 44 12.34 -5.96 -21.51
CA ILE A 44 12.32 -6.56 -22.85
C ILE A 44 13.58 -6.12 -23.58
N ARG A 45 14.37 -7.07 -24.09
CA ARG A 45 15.59 -6.77 -24.87
C ARG A 45 15.62 -7.60 -26.15
N GLN A 46 15.95 -6.93 -27.25
CA GLN A 46 16.11 -7.52 -28.58
C GLN A 46 17.49 -7.12 -29.16
N GLU A 47 18.13 -8.05 -29.87
CA GLU A 47 19.39 -7.83 -30.61
C GLU A 47 19.17 -7.29 -32.03
#